data_AF-A0A3B9FJA7-F1
#
_entry.id   AF-A0A3B9FJA7-F1
#
_cell.length_a   1.000
_cell.length_b   1.000
_cell.length_c   1.000
_cell.angle_alpha   90.00
_cell.angle_beta   90.00
_cell.angle_gamma   90.00
#
_symmetry.space_group_name_H-M   'P 1'
#
loop_
_entity.id
_entity.type
_entity.pdbx_description
1 polymer ?
#
loop_
_entity_poly.entity_id
_entity_poly.type
_entity_poly.pdbx_seq_one_letter_code
_entity_poly.pdbx_strand_id
1 'polypeptide(L)'
;EAHHSRCGQWPFVLIPGKNTGLQGGRYLDFPHYMQDGHREIGNLYTTLLHAVGERREYFGVRDAMLKGAARADGPLEALLS
;
A
#
# COMPACT_ATOMS: atom_id res chain seq x y z
N GLU A 1 -16.06 24.51 9.67
CA GLU A 1 -15.37 23.38 10.32
C GLU A 1 -15.93 22.08 9.74
N ALA A 2 -15.07 21.18 9.28
CA ALA A 2 -15.53 19.83 8.92
C ALA A 2 -15.19 18.92 10.10
N HIS A 3 -16.20 18.46 10.83
CA HIS A 3 -16.05 17.55 11.98
C HIS A 3 -15.72 16.10 11.57
N HIS A 4 -15.53 15.82 10.27
CA HIS A 4 -15.20 14.48 9.77
C HIS A 4 -13.77 14.45 9.23
N SER A 5 -13.00 13.46 9.68
CA SER A 5 -11.76 13.10 9.02
C SER A 5 -12.06 12.80 7.56
N ARG A 6 -11.24 13.33 6.65
CA ARG A 6 -11.37 13.07 5.22
C ARG A 6 -10.84 11.68 4.84
N CYS A 7 -10.24 10.95 5.79
CA CYS A 7 -9.71 9.59 5.62
C CYS A 7 -8.85 9.40 4.36
N GLY A 8 -8.17 10.47 3.90
CA GLY A 8 -7.42 10.47 2.65
C GLY A 8 -5.97 9.98 2.79
N GLN A 9 -5.51 9.77 4.02
CA GLN A 9 -4.17 9.27 4.34
C GLN A 9 -4.26 8.29 5.50
N TRP A 10 -3.45 7.23 5.43
CA TRP A 10 -3.44 6.13 6.38
C TRP A 10 -2.00 5.76 6.71
N PRO A 11 -1.41 6.36 7.75
CA PRO A 11 -0.06 6.01 8.17
C PRO A 11 -0.03 4.65 8.87
N PHE A 12 1.01 3.87 8.61
CA PHE A 12 1.25 2.57 9.24
C PHE A 12 2.65 2.51 9.84
N VAL A 13 2.80 1.79 10.95
CA VAL A 13 4.09 1.37 11.48
C VAL A 13 4.18 -0.14 11.33
N LEU A 14 5.14 -0.60 10.52
CA LEU A 14 5.39 -2.02 10.28
C LEU A 14 6.67 -2.45 11.00
N ILE A 15 6.57 -3.48 11.83
CA ILE A 15 7.69 -4.08 12.54
C ILE A 15 7.85 -5.52 12.04
N PRO A 16 8.70 -5.77 11.03
CA PRO A 16 8.86 -7.10 10.49
C PRO A 16 9.63 -8.01 11.45
N GLY A 17 9.15 -9.25 11.60
CA GLY A 17 9.87 -10.30 12.29
C GLY A 17 10.97 -10.92 11.42
N LYS A 18 11.78 -11.80 12.02
CA LYS A 18 12.76 -12.62 11.29
C LYS A 18 12.04 -13.54 10.29
N ASN A 19 12.62 -13.72 9.11
CA ASN A 19 12.11 -14.62 8.05
C ASN A 19 10.69 -14.29 7.56
N THR A 20 10.25 -13.04 7.68
CA THR A 20 8.92 -12.62 7.19
C THR A 20 8.89 -12.29 5.71
N GLY A 21 10.05 -12.25 5.03
CA GLY A 21 10.12 -11.76 3.64
C GLY A 21 9.96 -10.24 3.53
N LEU A 22 10.02 -9.51 4.65
CA LEU A 22 9.77 -8.07 4.72
C LEU A 22 11.00 -7.29 5.18
N GLN A 23 11.25 -6.14 4.56
CA GLN A 23 12.31 -5.21 4.95
C GLN A 23 11.78 -4.11 5.88
N GLY A 24 12.45 -3.89 7.01
CA GLY A 24 12.15 -2.83 7.97
C GLY A 24 13.05 -1.60 7.86
N GLY A 25 12.94 -0.70 8.84
CA GLY A 25 13.91 0.38 9.08
C GLY A 25 13.90 1.52 8.06
N ARG A 26 12.74 1.81 7.45
CA ARG A 26 12.59 2.86 6.43
C ARG A 26 11.30 3.64 6.61
N TYR A 27 11.31 4.89 6.16
CA TYR A 27 10.12 5.71 5.98
C TYR A 27 9.73 5.67 4.50
N LEU A 28 8.48 5.31 4.21
CA LEU A 28 7.93 5.32 2.87
C LEU A 28 6.79 6.34 2.84
N ASP A 29 6.86 7.25 1.87
CA ASP A 29 5.81 8.20 1.57
C ASP A 29 5.45 8.08 0.10
N PHE A 30 4.17 8.17 -0.21
CA PHE A 30 3.65 7.94 -1.55
C PHE A 30 2.84 9.15 -2.02
N PRO A 31 2.80 9.40 -3.34
CA PRO A 31 1.99 10.45 -3.93
C PRO A 31 0.53 10.43 -3.45
N HIS A 32 -0.05 11.63 -3.36
CA HIS A 32 -1.42 11.81 -2.92
C HIS A 32 -2.43 11.19 -3.89
N TYR A 33 -3.68 11.12 -3.44
CA TYR A 33 -4.80 10.66 -4.26
C TYR A 33 -4.84 11.33 -5.64
N MET A 34 -5.13 10.54 -6.69
CA MET A 34 -5.14 10.93 -8.10
C MET A 34 -3.79 11.35 -8.70
N GLN A 35 -2.68 11.19 -7.99
CA GLN A 35 -1.33 11.40 -8.54
C GLN A 35 -0.71 10.08 -9.00
N ASP A 36 0.12 10.14 -10.03
CA ASP A 36 0.85 8.97 -10.52
C ASP A 36 1.76 8.41 -9.42
N GLY A 37 1.75 7.08 -9.27
CA GLY A 37 2.47 6.40 -8.19
C GLY A 37 1.74 6.38 -6.84
N HIS A 38 0.48 6.86 -6.78
CA HIS A 38 -0.38 6.72 -5.61
C HIS A 38 -0.49 5.26 -5.15
N ARG A 39 -0.54 5.06 -3.83
CA ARG A 39 -0.71 3.76 -3.19
C ARG A 39 -1.89 3.75 -2.24
N GLU A 40 -2.64 2.66 -2.29
CA GLU A 40 -3.76 2.37 -1.39
C GLU A 40 -3.31 1.42 -0.27
N ILE A 41 -4.16 1.30 0.76
CA ILE A 41 -4.01 0.25 1.79
C ILE A 41 -3.99 -1.15 1.16
N GLY A 42 -4.68 -1.35 0.03
CA GLY A 42 -4.65 -2.60 -0.74
C GLY A 42 -3.24 -3.01 -1.19
N ASN A 43 -2.34 -2.06 -1.48
CA ASN A 43 -0.94 -2.37 -1.80
C ASN A 43 -0.19 -2.95 -0.60
N LEU A 44 -0.42 -2.44 0.60
CA LEU A 44 0.17 -2.98 1.82
C LEU A 44 -0.27 -4.44 2.02
N TYR A 45 -1.56 -4.74 1.93
CA TYR A 45 -2.04 -6.12 2.05
C TYR A 45 -1.55 -7.04 0.92
N THR A 46 -1.46 -6.52 -0.30
CA THR A 46 -0.86 -7.26 -1.43
C THR A 46 0.60 -7.59 -1.14
N THR A 47 1.36 -6.66 -0.54
CA THR A 47 2.74 -6.90 -0.08
C THR A 47 2.81 -8.05 0.93
N LEU A 48 1.94 -8.04 1.94
CA LEU A 48 1.93 -9.10 2.96
C LEU A 48 1.63 -10.48 2.36
N LEU A 49 0.76 -10.54 1.36
CA LEU A 49 0.45 -11.79 0.65
C LEU A 49 1.64 -12.26 -0.18
N HIS A 50 2.31 -11.36 -0.89
CA HIS A 50 3.51 -11.70 -1.66
C HIS A 50 4.65 -12.18 -0.75
N ALA A 51 4.79 -11.60 0.44
CA ALA A 51 5.78 -12.00 1.43
C ALA A 51 5.60 -13.46 1.91
N VAL A 52 4.38 -14.00 1.84
CA VAL A 52 4.07 -15.41 2.16
C VAL A 52 3.88 -16.30 0.92
N GLY A 53 4.25 -15.81 -0.28
CA GLY A 53 4.22 -16.58 -1.53
C GLY A 53 2.92 -16.50 -2.34
N GLU A 54 1.91 -15.76 -1.88
CA GLU A 54 0.64 -15.55 -2.58
C GLU A 54 0.75 -14.34 -3.53
N ARG A 55 0.97 -14.60 -4.82
CA ARG A 55 1.30 -13.57 -5.83
C ARG A 55 0.09 -12.94 -6.52
N ARG A 56 -0.93 -12.55 -5.77
CA ARG A 56 -2.10 -11.88 -6.37
C ARG A 56 -1.81 -10.45 -6.79
N GLU A 57 -2.50 -9.98 -7.82
CA GLU A 57 -2.29 -8.63 -8.37
C GLU A 57 -2.85 -7.51 -7.47
N TYR A 58 -3.95 -7.79 -6.76
CA TYR A 58 -4.68 -6.78 -5.98
C TYR A 58 -5.35 -7.39 -4.74
N PHE A 59 -5.62 -6.56 -3.73
CA PHE A 59 -6.36 -6.91 -2.53
C PHE A 59 -7.40 -5.85 -2.19
N GLY A 60 -8.65 -6.28 -1.94
CA GLY A 60 -9.74 -5.41 -1.51
C GLY A 60 -10.67 -4.99 -2.66
N VAL A 61 -11.25 -3.80 -2.54
CA VAL A 61 -12.16 -3.20 -3.54
C VAL A 61 -11.45 -2.01 -4.19
N ARG A 62 -11.36 -2.03 -5.52
CA ARG A 62 -10.75 -0.96 -6.31
C ARG A 62 -11.52 0.33 -6.13
N ASP A 63 -10.81 1.44 -5.93
CA ASP A 63 -11.43 2.75 -6.02
C ASP A 63 -11.85 3.03 -7.48
N ALA A 64 -13.16 3.13 -7.69
CA ALA A 64 -13.75 3.40 -9.00
C ALA A 64 -13.37 4.77 -9.58
N MET A 65 -12.88 5.69 -8.75
CA MET A 65 -12.50 7.03 -9.16
C MET A 65 -11.03 7.16 -9.53
N LEU A 66 -10.18 6.21 -9.12
CA LEU A 66 -8.77 6.15 -9.51
C LEU A 66 -8.63 5.74 -10.97
N LYS A 67 -7.89 6.56 -11.74
CA LYS A 67 -7.72 6.43 -13.20
C LYS A 67 -6.25 6.59 -13.58
N GLY A 68 -5.91 6.24 -14.83
CA GLY A 68 -4.58 6.48 -15.38
C GLY A 68 -3.50 5.62 -14.72
N ALA A 69 -2.33 6.22 -14.45
CA ALA A 69 -1.18 5.55 -13.83
C ALA A 69 -1.16 5.67 -12.29
N ALA A 70 -2.17 6.28 -11.69
CA ALA A 70 -2.40 6.28 -10.25
C ALA A 70 -2.91 4.91 -9.71
N ARG A 71 -2.85 3.84 -10.52
CA ARG A 71 -3.40 2.51 -10.17
C ARG A 71 -2.65 1.88 -9.01
N ALA A 72 -3.43 1.37 -8.06
CA ALA A 72 -2.95 0.71 -6.85
C ALA A 72 -2.70 -0.80 -7.03
N ASP A 73 -2.13 -1.22 -8.15
CA ASP A 73 -1.81 -2.63 -8.41
C ASP A 73 -0.46 -3.04 -7.79
N GLY A 74 -0.37 -4.31 -7.40
CA GLY A 74 0.85 -4.96 -6.96
C GLY A 74 1.30 -4.62 -5.53
N PRO A 75 2.39 -5.24 -5.09
CA PRO A 75 2.96 -5.01 -3.76
C PRO A 75 3.73 -3.68 -3.72
N LEU A 76 4.02 -3.23 -2.51
CA LEU A 76 5.01 -2.22 -2.23
C LEU A 76 6.38 -2.90 -2.26
N GLU A 77 7.02 -2.91 -3.43
CA GLU A 77 8.31 -3.60 -3.65
C GLU A 77 9.38 -3.18 -2.64
N ALA A 78 9.36 -1.93 -2.21
CA ALA A 78 10.27 -1.40 -1.19
C ALA A 78 10.13 -2.09 0.19
N LEU A 79 9.10 -2.89 0.42
CA LEU A 79 8.89 -3.65 1.66
C LEU A 79 9.22 -5.14 1.51
N LEU A 80 9.44 -5.67 0.32
CA LEU A 80 9.79 -7.09 0.11
C LEU A 80 11.31 -7.30 0.18
N SER A 81 11.77 -8.40 0.80
CA SER A 81 13.19 -8.77 0.94
C SER A 81 13.76 -9.51 -0.26
#